data_AF-A0AAN8XCB5-F1
#
_entry.id   AF-A0AAN8XCB5-F1
#
_cell.length_a   1.000
_cell.length_b   1.000
_cell.length_c   1.000
_cell.angle_alpha   90.00
_cell.angle_beta   90.00
_cell.angle_gamma   90.00
#
_symmetry.space_group_name_H-M   'P 1'
#
loop_
_entity.id
_entity.type
_entity.pdbx_description
1 polymer ?
#
loop_
_entity_poly.entity_id
_entity_poly.type
_entity_poly.pdbx_seq_one_letter_code
_entity_poly.pdbx_strand_id
1 'polypeptide(L)'
;GQSQMEYCKWYLARCLEEEFFQTKIIWSDVVVFKLNHPISHHNYTSWRYENPHLMAEHHVHLPGVTKRWGLSSRRVMSPFFFLR
;
A
#
# COMPACT_ATOMS: atom_id res chain seq x y z
N GLY A 1 16.66 -10.54 3.05
CA GLY A 1 17.30 -11.38 4.09
C GLY A 1 16.75 -12.80 3.97
N GLN A 2 17.49 -13.83 4.38
CA GLN A 2 17.32 -15.25 4.00
C GLN A 2 15.88 -15.76 3.74
N SER A 3 14.88 -15.37 4.55
CA SER A 3 13.46 -15.71 4.37
C SER A 3 12.84 -15.29 3.02
N GLN A 4 13.23 -14.14 2.46
CA GLN A 4 12.76 -13.70 1.14
C GLN A 4 13.27 -14.63 0.03
N MET A 5 14.54 -15.05 0.14
CA MET A 5 15.15 -15.93 -0.86
C MET A 5 14.51 -17.32 -0.83
N GLU A 6 14.24 -17.85 0.37
CA GLU A 6 13.56 -19.14 0.55
C GLU A 6 12.13 -19.09 0.00
N TYR A 7 11.39 -18.02 0.28
CA TYR A 7 10.06 -17.81 -0.29
C TYR A 7 10.09 -17.79 -1.83
N CYS A 8 11.02 -17.04 -2.43
CA CYS A 8 11.15 -16.97 -3.88
C CYS A 8 11.45 -18.35 -4.49
N LYS A 9 12.35 -19.14 -3.89
CA LYS A 9 12.65 -20.49 -4.35
C LYS A 9 11.44 -21.42 -4.27
N TRP A 10 10.71 -21.38 -3.16
CA TRP A 10 9.48 -22.15 -2.98
C TRP A 10 8.39 -21.76 -3.99
N TYR A 11 8.20 -20.46 -4.20
CA TYR A 11 7.20 -19.94 -5.13
C TYR A 11 7.51 -20.38 -6.57
N LEU A 12 8.77 -20.27 -6.99
CA LEU A 12 9.21 -20.73 -8.31
C LEU A 12 9.00 -22.24 -8.50
N ALA A 13 9.32 -23.05 -7.48
CA ALA A 13 9.07 -24.49 -7.53
C ALA A 13 7.58 -24.82 -7.73
N ARG A 14 6.68 -24.10 -7.05
CA ARG A 14 5.23 -24.26 -7.23
C ARG A 14 4.74 -23.88 -8.62
N CYS A 15 5.28 -22.80 -9.19
CA CYS A 15 4.96 -22.42 -10.57
C CYS A 15 5.43 -23.44 -11.62
N LEU A 16 6.48 -24.23 -11.32
CA LEU A 16 6.97 -25.28 -12.21
C LEU A 16 6.17 -26.58 -12.11
N GLU A 17 5.67 -26.91 -10.92
CA GLU A 17 4.91 -28.14 -10.69
C GLU A 17 3.43 -28.03 -11.12
N GLU A 18 2.86 -26.84 -10.99
CA GLU A 18 1.43 -26.62 -11.25
C GLU A 18 1.24 -25.50 -12.27
N GLU A 19 0.65 -25.86 -13.41
CA GLU A 19 0.34 -24.90 -14.44
C GLU A 19 -0.64 -23.83 -13.91
N PHE A 20 -0.33 -22.57 -14.19
CA PHE A 20 -1.10 -21.40 -13.75
C PHE A 20 -1.26 -21.26 -12.22
N PHE A 21 -0.36 -21.81 -11.40
CA PHE A 21 -0.36 -21.66 -9.94
C PHE A 21 -0.59 -20.21 -9.49
N GLN A 22 0.11 -19.26 -10.10
CA GLN A 22 0.01 -17.82 -9.82
C GLN A 22 -1.42 -17.27 -9.97
N THR A 23 -2.25 -17.90 -10.82
CA THR A 23 -3.63 -17.45 -11.06
C THR A 23 -4.58 -17.84 -9.94
N LYS A 24 -4.22 -18.84 -9.14
CA LYS A 24 -4.99 -19.37 -8.01
C LYS A 24 -4.75 -18.58 -6.72
N ILE A 25 -3.78 -17.66 -6.72
CA ILE A 25 -3.45 -16.84 -5.56
C ILE A 25 -4.40 -15.64 -5.48
N ILE A 26 -4.91 -15.40 -4.28
CA ILE A 26 -5.63 -14.18 -3.93
C ILE A 26 -4.72 -13.36 -3.02
N TRP A 27 -4.30 -12.20 -3.50
CA TRP A 27 -3.53 -11.21 -2.76
C TRP A 27 -4.48 -10.32 -1.97
N SER A 28 -4.09 -9.89 -0.78
CA SER A 28 -4.85 -8.89 -0.03
C SER A 28 -3.92 -7.96 0.72
N ASP A 29 -4.30 -6.69 0.79
CA ASP A 29 -3.58 -5.69 1.57
C ASP A 29 -4.54 -4.71 2.25
N VAL A 30 -4.05 -4.03 3.28
CA VAL A 30 -4.76 -2.99 4.03
C VAL A 30 -4.10 -1.65 3.73
N VAL A 31 -4.89 -0.74 3.18
CA VAL A 31 -4.49 0.65 2.94
C VAL A 31 -5.28 1.59 3.85
N VAL A 32 -4.62 2.59 4.39
CA VAL A 32 -5.23 3.62 5.25
C VAL A 32 -5.21 4.96 4.50
N PHE A 33 -6.37 5.50 4.18
CA PHE A 33 -6.53 6.84 3.62
C PHE A 33 -6.72 7.85 4.75
N LYS A 34 -5.85 8.85 4.87
CA LYS A 34 -6.03 9.95 5.84
C LYS A 34 -6.64 11.15 5.14
N LEU A 35 -7.69 11.75 5.71
CA LEU A 35 -8.45 12.82 5.05
C LEU A 35 -7.63 14.09 4.77
N ASN A 36 -6.60 14.38 5.58
CA ASN A 36 -5.81 15.61 5.49
C ASN A 36 -4.31 15.33 5.66
N HIS A 37 -3.76 14.33 4.97
CA HIS A 37 -2.30 14.24 4.92
C HIS A 37 -1.82 15.42 4.07
N PRO A 38 -1.07 16.40 4.61
CA PRO A 38 -0.28 17.26 3.72
C PRO A 38 0.58 16.28 2.91
N ILE A 39 0.49 16.34 1.59
CA ILE A 39 1.36 15.61 0.65
C ILE A 39 2.71 15.44 1.34
N SER A 40 3.16 14.19 1.56
CA SER A 40 4.33 13.95 2.41
C SER A 40 5.45 14.88 1.95
N HIS A 41 5.79 15.87 2.79
CA HIS A 41 6.83 16.87 2.51
C HIS A 41 8.21 16.23 2.32
N HIS A 42 8.32 14.90 2.44
CA HIS A 42 9.49 14.13 2.10
C HIS A 42 9.71 13.93 0.60
N ASN A 43 8.70 14.19 -0.25
CA ASN A 43 8.80 14.17 -1.71
C ASN A 43 8.14 15.40 -2.35
N TYR A 44 8.27 16.57 -1.73
CA TYR A 44 7.79 17.82 -2.32
C TYR A 44 8.83 18.94 -2.14
N THR A 45 9.39 19.39 -3.26
CA THR A 45 10.19 20.62 -3.31
C THR A 45 9.34 21.72 -3.94
N SER A 46 8.77 22.60 -3.12
CA SER A 46 8.25 23.88 -3.63
C SER A 46 9.37 24.90 -3.70
N TRP A 47 9.71 25.33 -4.90
CA TRP A 47 10.53 26.53 -5.10
C TRP A 47 9.58 27.74 -5.04
N ARG A 48 9.72 28.58 -4.00
CA ARG A 48 9.13 29.92 -3.92
C ARG A 48 10.27 30.93 -3.75
N TYR A 49 10.11 32.12 -4.34
CA TYR A 49 11.11 33.20 -4.29
C TYR A 49 11.29 33.79 -2.88
N GLU A 50 10.28 33.66 -2.01
CA GLU A 50 10.33 34.13 -0.62
C GLU A 50 10.28 32.95 0.36
N ASN A 51 11.12 33.03 1.39
CA ASN A 51 11.37 31.99 2.39
C ASN A 51 10.08 31.58 3.12
N PRO A 52 9.57 30.34 2.97
CA PRO A 52 8.32 29.92 3.56
C PRO A 52 8.54 29.52 5.02
N HIS A 53 8.68 30.50 5.91
CA HIS A 53 8.65 30.33 7.37
C HIS A 53 7.24 29.98 7.91
N LEU A 54 6.43 29.25 7.15
CA LEU A 54 5.14 28.75 7.60
C LEU A 54 5.37 27.44 8.36
N MET A 55 5.49 27.55 9.68
CA MET A 55 5.29 26.40 10.56
C MET A 55 3.83 25.94 10.42
N ALA A 56 3.59 24.96 9.56
CA ALA A 56 2.30 24.32 9.45
C ALA A 56 2.12 23.38 10.65
N GLU A 57 1.17 23.69 11.54
CA GLU A 57 0.78 22.81 12.63
C GLU A 57 0.30 21.45 12.07
N HIS A 58 1.09 20.42 12.31
CA HIS A 58 0.77 19.06 11.91
C HIS A 58 -0.28 18.49 12.88
N HIS A 59 -1.55 18.48 12.47
CA HIS A 59 -2.60 17.80 13.22
C HIS A 59 -2.36 16.28 13.18
N VAL A 60 -1.83 15.74 14.27
CA VAL A 60 -1.39 14.33 14.40
C VAL A 60 -2.57 13.33 14.32
N HIS A 61 -3.80 13.77 14.63
CA HIS A 61 -4.98 12.90 14.81
C HIS A 61 -6.11 13.17 13.80
N LEU A 62 -5.81 13.11 12.51
CA LEU A 62 -6.84 13.24 11.48
C LEU A 62 -7.55 11.89 11.27
N PRO A 63 -8.89 11.87 11.17
CA PRO A 63 -9.63 10.65 10.90
C PRO A 63 -9.19 10.04 9.56
N GLY A 64 -8.99 8.73 9.57
CA GLY A 64 -8.56 7.96 8.40
C GLY A 64 -9.50 6.79 8.12
N VAL A 65 -9.77 6.55 6.84
CA VAL A 65 -10.55 5.42 6.37
C VAL A 65 -9.61 4.25 6.10
N THR A 66 -9.76 3.15 6.84
CA THR A 66 -9.01 1.92 6.58
C THR A 66 -9.78 1.06 5.59
N LYS A 67 -9.10 0.60 4.53
CA LYS A 67 -9.69 -0.13 3.42
C LYS A 67 -8.86 -1.37 3.14
N ARG A 68 -9.51 -2.54 3.08
CA ARG A 68 -8.90 -3.79 2.63
C ARG A 68 -9.37 -4.11 1.23
N TRP A 69 -8.46 -4.58 0.40
CA TRP A 69 -8.78 -5.07 -0.94
C TRP A 69 -8.25 -6.49 -1.13
N GLY A 70 -8.93 -7.24 -1.98
CA GLY A 70 -8.42 -8.51 -2.51
C GLY A 70 -8.15 -8.36 -4.00
N LEU A 71 -7.12 -9.03 -4.51
CA LEU A 71 -6.81 -9.11 -5.93
C LEU A 71 -6.53 -10.56 -6.29
N SER A 72 -7.23 -11.07 -7.29
CA SER A 72 -6.84 -12.30 -7.96
C SER A 72 -6.47 -12.01 -9.41
N SER A 73 -5.91 -13.02 -10.09
CA SER A 73 -5.61 -12.94 -11.53
C SER A 73 -6.80 -12.56 -12.42
N ARG A 74 -8.04 -12.78 -11.94
CA ARG A 74 -9.28 -12.57 -12.72
C ARG A 74 -9.99 -11.28 -12.38
N ARG A 75 -9.88 -10.79 -11.14
CA ARG A 75 -10.63 -9.62 -10.68
C ARG A 75 -10.00 -8.95 -9.48
N VAL A 76 -10.20 -7.63 -9.43
CA VAL A 76 -10.15 -6.87 -8.18
C VAL A 76 -11.41 -7.23 -7.39
N MET A 77 -11.24 -7.70 -6.17
CA MET A 77 -12.34 -7.92 -5.24
C MET A 77 -12.75 -6.59 -4.64
N SER A 78 -14.06 -6.39 -4.51
CA SER A 78 -14.63 -5.15 -3.96
C SER A 78 -14.00 -4.81 -2.62
N PRO A 79 -13.73 -3.53 -2.35
CA PRO A 79 -13.10 -3.16 -1.11
C PRO A 79 -14.01 -3.32 0.11
N PHE A 80 -13.40 -3.73 1.21
CA PHE A 80 -14.02 -3.76 2.53
C PHE A 80 -13.53 -2.56 3.35
N PHE A 81 -14.47 -1.73 3.78
CA PHE A 81 -14.18 -0.56 4.61
C PHE A 81 -14.27 -0.94 6.08
N PHE A 82 -13.21 -0.64 6.82
CA PHE A 82 -13.23 -0.65 8.27
C PHE A 82 -13.47 0.80 8.71
N LEU A 83 -14.69 1.07 9.18
CA LEU A 83 -14.98 2.29 9.91
C LEU A 83 -14.35 2.12 11.30
N ARG A 84 -13.40 2.99 11.65
CA ARG A 84 -12.81 3.07 12.99
C ARG A 84 -13.21 4.40 13.63
#